data_AF-A0AAW4BGA0-F1
#
_entry.id   AF-A0AAW4BGA0-F1
#
_cell.length_a   1.000
_cell.length_b   1.000
_cell.length_c   1.000
_cell.angle_alpha   90.00
_cell.angle_beta   90.00
_cell.angle_gamma   90.00
#
_symmetry.space_group_name_H-M   'P 1'
#
loop_
_entity.id
_entity.type
_entity.pdbx_description
1 polymer ?
#
loop_
_entity_poly.entity_id
_entity_poly.type
_entity_poly.pdbx_seq_one_letter_code
_entity_poly.pdbx_strand_id
1 'polypeptide(L)'
;MKIKTAIALASMTFLSTSQAFASNCIYGCPTGKSGLTIERTIYTLHNDSNTKFATWVSYKVTKKTIDGPSRSRTWRADPDIHSSHTLEPTDYTDAASVLGVDRGHQVPLAA
;
A
#
# COMPACT_ATOMS: atom_id res chain seq x y z
N MET A 1 0.16 64.36 -24.68
CA MET A 1 0.62 62.98 -24.38
C MET A 1 -0.42 62.29 -23.51
N LYS A 2 -1.07 61.23 -23.98
CA LYS A 2 -2.04 60.44 -23.20
C LYS A 2 -1.38 59.09 -22.85
N ILE A 3 -0.99 58.92 -21.60
CA ILE A 3 -0.40 57.67 -21.09
C ILE A 3 -1.57 56.73 -20.76
N LYS A 4 -1.68 55.62 -21.49
CA LYS A 4 -2.67 54.57 -21.21
C LYS A 4 -1.99 53.51 -20.33
N THR A 5 -2.30 53.52 -19.05
CA THR A 5 -1.83 52.50 -18.10
C THR A 5 -2.72 51.26 -18.24
N ALA A 6 -2.18 50.17 -18.78
CA ALA A 6 -2.86 48.88 -18.83
C ALA A 6 -2.59 48.12 -17.53
N ILE A 7 -3.65 47.82 -16.76
CA ILE A 7 -3.58 47.00 -15.55
C ILE A 7 -3.65 45.53 -15.99
N ALA A 8 -2.55 44.80 -15.83
CA ALA A 8 -2.52 43.36 -16.08
C ALA A 8 -3.09 42.62 -14.85
N LEU A 9 -4.20 41.92 -15.05
CA LEU A 9 -4.84 41.08 -14.03
C LEU A 9 -4.13 39.71 -14.03
N ALA A 10 -3.25 39.47 -13.04
CA ALA A 10 -2.62 38.16 -12.87
C ALA A 10 -3.62 37.19 -12.21
N SER A 11 -4.13 36.25 -13.00
CA SER A 11 -5.04 35.20 -12.51
C SER A 11 -4.21 34.13 -11.78
N MET A 12 -4.32 34.08 -10.45
CA MET A 12 -3.59 33.14 -9.60
C MET A 12 -4.38 31.83 -9.55
N THR A 13 -3.95 30.83 -10.31
CA THR A 13 -4.56 29.50 -10.32
C THR A 13 -4.17 28.74 -9.05
N PHE A 14 -5.16 28.49 -8.19
CA PHE A 14 -5.00 27.58 -7.06
C PHE A 14 -5.00 26.13 -7.58
N LEU A 15 -3.84 25.46 -7.52
CA LEU A 15 -3.75 24.02 -7.72
C LEU A 15 -4.24 23.30 -6.46
N SER A 16 -5.48 22.83 -6.50
CA SER A 16 -6.01 21.91 -5.48
C SER A 16 -5.45 20.51 -5.73
N THR A 17 -4.50 20.07 -4.90
CA THR A 17 -4.07 18.66 -4.88
C THR A 17 -5.13 17.83 -4.18
N SER A 18 -6.00 17.17 -4.93
CA SER A 18 -6.87 16.14 -4.40
C SER A 18 -6.02 14.93 -4.00
N GLN A 19 -5.85 14.71 -2.70
CA GLN A 19 -5.27 13.47 -2.18
C GLN A 19 -6.20 12.32 -2.62
N ALA A 20 -5.79 11.55 -3.64
CA ALA A 20 -6.48 10.32 -3.98
C ALA A 20 -6.33 9.38 -2.78
N PHE A 21 -7.40 9.22 -1.99
CA PHE A 21 -7.42 8.21 -0.96
C PHE A 21 -7.28 6.87 -1.65
N ALA A 22 -6.23 6.12 -1.32
CA ALA A 22 -6.17 4.73 -1.70
C ALA A 22 -7.49 4.09 -1.27
N SER A 23 -8.13 3.34 -2.18
CA SER A 23 -9.49 2.80 -2.01
C SER A 23 -9.69 2.02 -0.69
N ASN A 24 -8.59 1.54 -0.11
CA ASN A 24 -8.54 0.73 1.10
C ASN A 24 -8.35 1.52 2.40
N CYS A 25 -8.16 2.84 2.37
CA CYS A 25 -7.91 3.68 3.53
C CYS A 25 -9.04 4.71 3.74
N ILE A 26 -10.11 4.31 4.47
CA ILE A 26 -11.34 5.11 4.60
C ILE A 26 -11.11 6.51 5.20
N TYR A 27 -10.14 6.66 6.10
CA TYR A 27 -9.84 7.91 6.80
C TYR A 27 -8.44 8.47 6.48
N GLY A 28 -7.87 8.08 5.33
CA GLY A 28 -6.46 8.29 5.03
C GLY A 28 -5.58 7.14 5.49
N CYS A 29 -4.52 6.86 4.73
CA CYS A 29 -3.58 5.81 5.09
C CYS A 29 -2.65 6.30 6.24
N PRO A 30 -2.13 5.38 7.08
CA PRO A 30 -1.13 5.73 8.07
C PRO A 30 0.11 6.40 7.46
N THR A 31 0.70 7.34 8.19
CA THR A 31 1.89 8.10 7.77
C THR A 31 2.98 8.06 8.85
N GLY A 32 4.16 8.65 8.60
CA GLY A 32 5.24 8.75 9.58
C GLY A 32 6.33 7.69 9.49
N LYS A 33 6.31 6.85 8.44
CA LYS A 33 7.38 5.91 8.10
C LYS A 33 7.83 6.13 6.66
N SER A 34 9.13 5.94 6.41
CA SER A 34 9.70 5.87 5.06
C SER A 34 9.53 4.47 4.51
N GLY A 35 9.23 4.36 3.23
CA GLY A 35 9.02 3.05 2.61
C GLY A 35 8.29 3.16 1.29
N LEU A 36 7.93 2.02 0.74
CA LEU A 36 7.20 1.91 -0.52
C LEU A 36 5.73 1.61 -0.23
N THR A 37 4.82 2.49 -0.66
CA THR A 37 3.38 2.23 -0.61
C THR A 37 2.93 1.57 -1.90
N ILE A 38 2.25 0.42 -1.79
CA ILE A 38 1.62 -0.29 -2.92
C ILE A 38 0.12 -0.30 -2.71
N GLU A 39 -0.63 0.12 -3.72
CA GLU A 39 -2.09 0.03 -3.75
C GLU A 39 -2.54 -1.06 -4.74
N ARG A 40 -3.45 -1.92 -4.27
CA ARG A 40 -4.14 -2.93 -5.06
C ARG A 40 -5.63 -2.88 -4.77
N THR A 41 -6.41 -3.57 -5.59
CA THR A 41 -7.89 -3.57 -5.49
C THR A 41 -8.43 -4.01 -4.13
N ILE A 42 -7.72 -4.89 -3.41
CA ILE A 42 -8.19 -5.50 -2.15
C ILE A 42 -7.42 -5.05 -0.91
N TYR A 43 -6.28 -4.38 -1.07
CA TYR A 43 -5.49 -3.83 0.03
C TYR A 43 -4.52 -2.74 -0.43
N THR A 44 -4.08 -1.93 0.53
CA THR A 44 -2.94 -1.02 0.40
C THR A 44 -1.93 -1.42 1.47
N LEU A 45 -0.65 -1.47 1.14
CA LEU A 45 0.42 -1.78 2.10
C LEU A 45 1.53 -0.73 2.04
N HIS A 46 2.31 -0.62 3.12
CA HIS A 46 3.54 0.16 3.17
C HIS A 46 4.72 -0.69 3.61
N ASN A 47 5.61 -0.99 2.68
CA ASN A 47 6.77 -1.86 2.86
C ASN A 47 7.95 -1.11 3.47
N ASP A 48 8.59 -1.72 4.48
CA ASP A 48 9.88 -1.29 5.02
C ASP A 48 10.98 -2.20 4.46
N SER A 49 11.85 -1.62 3.63
CA SER A 49 12.93 -2.34 2.98
C SER A 49 13.99 -2.86 3.96
N ASN A 50 14.07 -2.33 5.18
CA ASN A 50 15.02 -2.80 6.19
C ASN A 50 14.52 -4.12 6.79
N THR A 51 13.27 -4.14 7.27
CA THR A 51 12.66 -5.31 7.90
C THR A 51 12.17 -6.35 6.90
N LYS A 52 12.00 -5.97 5.62
CA LYS A 52 11.43 -6.79 4.54
C LYS A 52 9.94 -7.11 4.72
N PHE A 53 9.28 -6.44 5.67
CA PHE A 53 7.85 -6.61 5.95
C PHE A 53 7.09 -5.30 5.76
N ALA A 54 5.78 -5.42 5.55
CA ALA A 54 4.88 -4.28 5.63
C ALA A 54 4.81 -3.76 7.07
N THR A 55 5.00 -2.45 7.24
CA THR A 55 4.80 -1.74 8.51
C THR A 55 3.33 -1.57 8.85
N TRP A 56 2.49 -1.46 7.82
CA TRP A 56 1.05 -1.50 7.92
C TRP A 56 0.44 -2.03 6.61
N VAL A 57 -0.74 -2.61 6.76
CA VAL A 57 -1.65 -2.93 5.66
C VAL A 57 -3.02 -2.36 5.97
N SER A 58 -3.75 -1.94 4.94
CA SER A 58 -5.11 -1.43 5.03
C SER A 58 -5.97 -2.17 4.02
N TYR A 59 -7.15 -2.60 4.43
CA TYR A 59 -8.10 -3.33 3.61
C TYR A 59 -9.52 -3.04 4.08
N LYS A 60 -10.50 -3.23 3.20
CA LYS A 60 -11.92 -3.00 3.51
C LYS A 60 -12.71 -4.30 3.48
N VAL A 61 -13.28 -4.64 4.63
CA VAL A 61 -14.27 -5.72 4.73
C VAL A 61 -15.66 -5.17 4.41
N THR A 62 -16.38 -5.86 3.56
CA THR A 62 -17.76 -5.56 3.15
C THR A 62 -18.54 -6.85 3.08
N LYS A 63 -19.88 -6.77 2.97
CA LYS A 63 -20.72 -7.94 2.69
C LYS A 63 -20.29 -8.73 1.45
N LYS A 64 -19.60 -8.09 0.49
CA LYS A 64 -19.10 -8.75 -0.73
C LYS A 64 -17.72 -9.39 -0.56
N THR A 65 -16.96 -9.00 0.47
CA THR A 65 -15.56 -9.43 0.66
C THR A 65 -15.36 -10.30 1.89
N ILE A 66 -16.36 -10.45 2.75
CA ILE A 66 -16.29 -11.28 3.96
C ILE A 66 -16.29 -12.79 3.66
N ASP A 67 -17.10 -13.24 2.69
CA ASP A 67 -17.27 -14.66 2.35
C ASP A 67 -16.67 -14.97 0.96
N GLY A 68 -15.35 -14.77 0.84
CA GLY A 68 -14.62 -15.15 -0.36
C GLY A 68 -14.64 -16.67 -0.61
N PRO A 69 -14.49 -17.13 -1.87
CA PRO A 69 -14.35 -18.56 -2.14
C PRO A 69 -13.05 -19.10 -1.54
N SER A 70 -13.02 -20.39 -1.18
CA SER A 70 -11.80 -21.03 -0.68
C SER A 70 -10.66 -20.95 -1.71
N ARG A 71 -9.44 -20.69 -1.22
CA ARG A 71 -8.24 -20.49 -2.05
C ARG A 71 -7.06 -21.29 -1.51
N SER A 72 -6.28 -21.87 -2.42
CA SER A 72 -4.96 -22.42 -2.10
C SER A 72 -3.96 -21.30 -1.82
N ARG A 73 -3.02 -21.56 -0.90
CA ARG A 73 -1.94 -20.62 -0.54
C ARG A 73 -0.71 -20.92 -1.39
N THR A 74 -0.49 -20.11 -2.43
CA THR A 74 0.72 -20.17 -3.27
C THR A 74 1.57 -18.93 -3.02
N TRP A 75 2.57 -19.08 -2.14
CA TRP A 75 3.48 -18.00 -1.76
C TRP A 75 4.37 -17.56 -2.92
N ARG A 76 4.53 -16.24 -3.09
CA ARG A 76 5.29 -15.62 -4.19
C ARG A 76 5.95 -14.33 -3.72
N ALA A 77 7.03 -13.97 -4.39
CA ALA A 77 7.59 -12.62 -4.35
C ALA A 77 6.53 -11.59 -4.75
N ASP A 78 6.57 -10.42 -4.14
CA ASP A 78 5.79 -9.28 -4.61
C ASP A 78 6.46 -8.70 -5.87
N PRO A 79 5.83 -8.72 -7.06
CA PRO A 79 6.47 -8.29 -8.29
C PRO A 79 6.74 -6.78 -8.35
N ASP A 80 6.09 -5.98 -7.50
CA ASP A 80 6.22 -4.53 -7.48
C ASP A 80 7.25 -4.06 -6.43
N ILE A 81 7.88 -4.99 -5.70
CA ILE A 81 8.93 -4.71 -4.71
C ILE A 81 10.23 -5.35 -5.18
N HIS A 82 11.31 -4.57 -5.21
CA HIS A 82 12.63 -5.11 -5.51
C HIS A 82 13.00 -6.22 -4.51
N SER A 83 13.58 -7.32 -4.97
CA SER A 83 13.86 -8.51 -4.15
C SER A 83 14.73 -8.23 -2.92
N SER A 84 15.66 -7.27 -3.01
CA SER A 84 16.46 -6.83 -1.86
C SER A 84 15.66 -6.09 -0.78
N HIS A 85 14.38 -5.79 -1.00
CA HIS A 85 13.52 -5.01 -0.11
C HIS A 85 12.31 -5.81 0.42
N THR A 86 12.17 -7.08 0.06
CA THR A 86 11.10 -7.98 0.54
C THR A 86 11.66 -9.40 0.73
N LEU A 87 10.85 -10.33 1.22
CA LEU A 87 11.21 -11.74 1.33
C LEU A 87 10.77 -12.54 0.09
N GLU A 88 11.56 -13.55 -0.23
CA GLU A 88 11.28 -14.56 -1.24
C GLU A 88 10.71 -15.84 -0.60
N PRO A 89 9.96 -16.68 -1.34
CA PRO A 89 9.41 -17.92 -0.78
C PRO A 89 10.45 -18.84 -0.13
N THR A 90 11.68 -18.85 -0.65
CA THR A 90 12.80 -19.64 -0.14
C THR A 90 13.33 -19.14 1.19
N ASP A 91 13.10 -17.89 1.56
CA ASP A 91 13.56 -17.33 2.85
C ASP A 91 12.80 -17.92 4.04
N TYR A 92 11.66 -18.57 3.79
CA TYR A 92 10.88 -19.32 4.77
C TYR A 92 11.23 -20.82 4.81
N THR A 93 12.32 -21.26 4.17
CA THR A 93 12.81 -22.63 4.30
C THR A 93 13.15 -22.90 5.76
N ASP A 94 12.62 -24.00 6.31
CA ASP A 94 12.81 -24.44 7.71
C ASP A 94 12.37 -23.47 8.82
N ALA A 95 11.77 -22.31 8.50
CA ALA A 95 11.34 -21.34 9.50
C ALA A 95 10.35 -21.95 10.53
N ALA A 96 9.47 -22.83 10.08
CA ALA A 96 8.52 -23.51 10.98
C ALA A 96 9.21 -24.47 11.95
N SER A 97 10.18 -25.26 11.48
CA SER A 97 10.88 -26.24 12.33
C SER A 97 11.91 -25.58 13.24
N VAL A 98 12.55 -24.51 12.80
CA VAL A 98 13.61 -23.81 13.56
C VAL A 98 13.06 -22.77 14.52
N LEU A 99 12.04 -22.00 14.11
CA LEU A 99 11.52 -20.86 14.87
C LEU A 99 10.10 -21.08 15.41
N GLY A 100 9.38 -22.12 14.96
CA GLY A 100 7.99 -22.36 15.36
C GLY A 100 7.02 -21.33 14.78
N VAL A 101 7.31 -20.78 13.59
CA VAL A 101 6.49 -19.72 12.96
C VAL A 101 5.83 -20.19 11.66
N ASP A 102 4.65 -19.62 11.41
CA ASP A 102 3.92 -19.80 10.16
C ASP A 102 4.11 -18.61 9.22
N ARG A 103 3.70 -18.79 7.95
CA ARG A 103 3.55 -17.71 6.98
C ARG A 103 2.23 -16.97 7.21
N GLY A 104 2.19 -16.14 8.25
CA GLY A 104 1.01 -15.39 8.66
C GLY A 104 0.62 -14.30 7.65
N HIS A 105 -0.65 -14.24 7.26
CA HIS A 105 -1.16 -13.16 6.43
C HIS A 105 -1.40 -11.90 7.27
N GLN A 106 -0.99 -10.72 6.79
CA GLN A 106 -1.42 -9.44 7.39
C GLN A 106 -2.81 -9.01 6.87
N VAL A 107 -3.11 -9.27 5.59
CA VAL A 107 -4.45 -9.12 5.02
C VAL A 107 -5.09 -10.51 4.93
N PRO A 108 -6.20 -10.78 5.65
CA PRO A 108 -6.73 -12.12 5.80
C PRO A 108 -7.28 -12.68 4.47
N LEU A 109 -6.91 -13.93 4.15
CA LEU A 109 -7.38 -14.63 2.94
C LEU A 109 -8.82 -15.18 3.07
N ALA A 110 -9.28 -15.47 4.28
CA ALA A 110 -10.44 -16.31 4.60
C ALA A 110 -10.25 -17.82 4.26
N ALA A 111 -11.22 -18.65 4.66
CA ALA A 111 -11.11 -20.11 4.79
C ALA A 111 -11.40 -20.89 3.49
#